data_AF-A0AAU9VU27-F1
#
_entry.id   AF-A0AAU9VU27-F1
#
_cell.length_a   1.000
_cell.length_b   1.000
_cell.length_c   1.000
_cell.angle_alpha   90.00
_cell.angle_beta   90.00
_cell.angle_gamma   90.00
#
_symmetry.space_group_name_H-M   'P 1'
#
loop_
_entity.id
_entity.type
_entity.pdbx_description
1 polymer ?
#
loop_
_entity_poly.entity_id
_entity_poly.type
_entity_poly.pdbx_seq_one_letter_code
_entity_poly.pdbx_strand_id
1 'polypeptide(L)'
;MLDFFGERAYSSSPDSSRNGPGRPPYVIEEEQIRFLREMHFSWKKISDLLGVSESTLRRRRLIYGVTDQEELRWTQITDSDLENIVKEIQDLTPNIGQANLLGVNSYGLPSRVRSDYGMENFKEAEFMLEQRGVDRGSIITGSSVHNCSVERSHRDIYSGVLCFFARTFSRLEDNELLDPLNELHLFALHYTFIPRINKCLQEFKSQWENHPLSSEGNLSPTQLYTARMLENEHSGYATV
;
A
#
# COMPACT_ATOMS: atom_id res chain seq x y z
N MET A 1 -11.12 15.73 -39.21
CA MET A 1 -10.55 14.48 -39.77
C MET A 1 -10.21 13.47 -38.64
N LEU A 2 -10.88 13.56 -37.49
CA LEU A 2 -10.75 12.64 -36.34
C LEU A 2 -12.06 11.87 -36.05
N ASP A 3 -13.16 12.17 -36.75
CA ASP A 3 -14.46 11.51 -36.58
C ASP A 3 -14.69 10.33 -37.52
N PHE A 4 -13.68 9.89 -38.29
CA PHE A 4 -13.82 8.82 -39.29
C PHE A 4 -13.23 7.47 -38.86
N PHE A 5 -12.48 7.42 -37.75
CA PHE A 5 -11.94 6.18 -37.18
C PHE A 5 -12.63 5.91 -35.84
N GLY A 6 -13.84 5.35 -35.90
CA GLY A 6 -14.62 5.05 -34.69
C GLY A 6 -13.86 4.15 -33.71
N GLU A 7 -14.16 4.32 -32.42
CA GLU A 7 -13.63 3.60 -31.24
C GLU A 7 -13.69 2.05 -31.32
N ARG A 8 -14.20 1.48 -32.43
CA ARG A 8 -14.32 0.04 -32.68
C ARG A 8 -13.36 -0.50 -33.73
N ALA A 9 -12.55 0.34 -34.40
CA ALA A 9 -11.71 -0.12 -35.51
C ALA A 9 -10.50 -0.96 -35.06
N TYR A 10 -10.03 -0.80 -33.81
CA TYR A 10 -8.85 -1.49 -33.28
C TYR A 10 -9.17 -2.43 -32.11
N SER A 11 -10.45 -2.62 -31.75
CA SER A 11 -10.83 -3.45 -30.62
C SER A 11 -10.40 -4.90 -30.86
N SER A 12 -9.57 -5.44 -29.97
CA SER A 12 -9.16 -6.84 -30.04
C SER A 12 -10.32 -7.77 -29.67
N SER A 13 -10.56 -8.77 -30.51
CA SER A 13 -11.63 -9.74 -30.31
C SER A 13 -11.14 -10.94 -29.48
N PRO A 14 -12.00 -11.57 -28.66
CA PRO A 14 -11.67 -12.82 -27.98
C PRO A 14 -11.45 -13.95 -29.00
N ASP A 15 -10.41 -14.76 -28.80
CA ASP A 15 -10.11 -15.93 -29.62
C ASP A 15 -11.12 -17.05 -29.36
N SER A 16 -12.10 -17.20 -30.26
CA SER A 16 -13.14 -18.23 -30.18
C SER A 16 -12.69 -19.61 -30.64
N SER A 17 -11.44 -19.79 -31.06
CA SER A 17 -10.92 -21.07 -31.58
C SER A 17 -10.41 -22.05 -30.50
N ARG A 18 -10.17 -21.57 -29.28
CA ARG A 18 -9.69 -22.38 -28.15
C ARG A 18 -10.85 -22.88 -27.28
N ASN A 19 -11.08 -24.19 -27.29
CA ASN A 19 -12.02 -24.86 -26.38
C ASN A 19 -11.30 -25.32 -25.11
N GLY A 20 -11.50 -24.60 -24.00
CA GLY A 20 -11.01 -24.95 -22.66
C GLY A 20 -11.71 -24.13 -21.57
N PRO A 21 -11.65 -24.54 -20.28
CA PRO A 21 -12.26 -23.77 -19.20
C PRO A 21 -11.52 -22.43 -19.00
N GLY A 22 -12.25 -21.31 -19.04
CA GLY A 22 -11.72 -19.95 -18.82
C GLY A 22 -12.24 -18.92 -19.83
N ARG A 23 -11.97 -17.62 -19.57
CA ARG A 23 -12.31 -16.52 -20.49
C ARG A 23 -11.38 -16.59 -21.73
N PRO A 24 -11.91 -16.50 -22.96
CA PRO A 24 -11.09 -16.56 -24.16
C PRO A 24 -10.01 -15.46 -24.21
N PRO A 25 -8.78 -15.77 -24.62
CA PRO A 25 -7.70 -14.79 -24.69
C PRO A 25 -7.95 -13.78 -25.83
N TYR A 26 -7.64 -12.51 -25.61
CA TYR A 26 -7.70 -11.48 -26.67
C TYR A 26 -6.65 -11.75 -27.75
N VAL A 27 -7.03 -11.67 -29.03
CA VAL A 27 -6.09 -11.67 -30.16
C VAL A 27 -5.58 -10.24 -30.36
N ILE A 28 -4.32 -10.00 -30.00
CA ILE A 28 -3.63 -8.73 -30.22
C ILE A 28 -2.38 -9.04 -31.02
N GLU A 29 -2.36 -8.60 -32.27
CA GLU A 29 -1.23 -8.82 -33.18
C GLU A 29 -0.10 -7.84 -32.90
N GLU A 30 1.14 -8.25 -33.16
CA GLU A 30 2.33 -7.43 -32.97
C GLU A 30 2.27 -6.15 -33.81
N GLU A 31 1.83 -6.26 -35.06
CA GLU A 31 1.73 -5.14 -36.01
C GLU A 31 0.76 -4.07 -35.51
N GLN A 32 -0.30 -4.45 -34.80
CA GLN A 32 -1.25 -3.49 -34.25
C GLN A 32 -0.61 -2.65 -33.15
N ILE A 33 0.18 -3.28 -32.28
CA ILE A 33 0.89 -2.62 -31.20
C ILE A 33 1.98 -1.70 -31.79
N ARG A 34 2.75 -2.20 -32.77
CA ARG A 34 3.80 -1.40 -33.43
C ARG A 34 3.22 -0.21 -34.19
N PHE A 35 2.17 -0.41 -34.97
CA PHE A 35 1.51 0.67 -35.73
C PHE A 35 0.97 1.77 -34.82
N LEU A 36 0.25 1.41 -33.76
CA LEU A 36 -0.28 2.40 -32.83
C LEU A 36 0.84 3.13 -32.08
N ARG A 37 1.97 2.45 -31.82
CA ARG A 37 3.15 3.09 -31.23
C ARG A 37 3.88 4.02 -32.20
N GLU A 38 4.00 3.64 -33.49
CA GLU A 38 4.53 4.49 -34.56
C GLU A 38 3.69 5.74 -34.80
N MET A 39 2.37 5.66 -34.55
CA MET A 39 1.48 6.82 -34.51
C MET A 39 1.69 7.72 -33.27
N HIS A 40 2.72 7.44 -32.46
CA HIS A 40 3.05 8.15 -31.22
C HIS A 40 1.94 8.15 -30.18
N PHE A 41 1.03 7.18 -30.22
CA PHE A 41 0.09 6.99 -29.11
C PHE A 41 0.84 6.46 -27.90
N SER A 42 0.42 6.92 -26.73
CA SER A 42 0.96 6.44 -25.47
C SER A 42 0.43 5.05 -25.12
N TRP A 43 1.12 4.30 -24.26
CA TRP A 43 0.72 2.92 -23.93
C TRP A 43 -0.68 2.85 -23.31
N LYS A 44 -1.06 3.82 -22.49
CA LYS A 44 -2.42 4.00 -21.95
C LYS A 44 -3.44 4.26 -23.06
N LYS A 45 -3.11 5.14 -24.01
CA LYS A 45 -4.00 5.38 -25.16
C LYS A 45 -4.13 4.16 -26.06
N ILE A 46 -3.07 3.38 -26.22
CA ILE A 46 -3.06 2.14 -27.00
C ILE A 46 -3.93 1.07 -26.31
N SER A 47 -3.88 0.93 -24.99
CA SER A 47 -4.73 -0.02 -24.27
C SER A 47 -6.21 0.34 -24.40
N ASP A 48 -6.54 1.63 -24.33
CA ASP A 48 -7.90 2.13 -24.54
C ASP A 48 -8.38 1.82 -25.97
N LEU A 49 -7.55 2.10 -26.98
CA LEU A 49 -7.87 1.86 -28.40
C LEU A 49 -8.04 0.36 -28.72
N LEU A 50 -7.25 -0.50 -28.07
CA LEU A 50 -7.31 -1.95 -28.25
C LEU A 50 -8.43 -2.61 -27.42
N GLY A 51 -9.06 -1.88 -26.50
CA GLY A 51 -10.12 -2.37 -25.62
C GLY A 51 -9.65 -3.39 -24.58
N VAL A 52 -8.39 -3.26 -24.13
CA VAL A 52 -7.76 -4.19 -23.17
C VAL A 52 -7.14 -3.44 -22.01
N SER A 53 -6.86 -4.15 -20.92
CA SER A 53 -6.11 -3.55 -19.82
C SER A 53 -4.65 -3.28 -20.22
N GLU A 54 -4.04 -2.25 -19.63
CA GLU A 54 -2.62 -1.94 -19.78
C GLU A 54 -1.72 -3.15 -19.46
N SER A 55 -2.10 -3.97 -18.47
CA SER A 55 -1.39 -5.21 -18.14
C SER A 55 -1.44 -6.26 -19.26
N THR A 56 -2.54 -6.33 -20.02
CA THR A 56 -2.68 -7.23 -21.17
C THR A 56 -1.82 -6.76 -22.33
N LEU A 57 -1.81 -5.45 -22.58
CA LEU A 57 -0.94 -4.81 -23.57
C LEU A 57 0.54 -5.03 -23.23
N ARG A 58 0.93 -4.82 -21.97
CA ARG A 58 2.31 -5.05 -21.48
C ARG A 58 2.77 -6.49 -21.70
N ARG A 59 1.94 -7.47 -21.35
CA ARG A 59 2.27 -8.90 -21.57
C ARG A 59 2.55 -9.17 -23.05
N ARG A 60 1.74 -8.62 -23.96
CA ARG A 60 1.92 -8.76 -25.41
C ARG A 60 3.16 -8.04 -25.90
N ARG A 61 3.43 -6.81 -25.44
CA ARG A 61 4.67 -6.07 -25.72
C ARG A 61 5.92 -6.86 -25.36
N LEU A 62 5.95 -7.48 -24.19
CA LEU A 62 7.06 -8.31 -23.74
C LEU A 62 7.26 -9.56 -24.61
N ILE A 63 6.16 -10.23 -24.99
CA ILE A 63 6.21 -11.40 -25.89
C ILE A 63 6.80 -11.03 -27.26
N TYR A 64 6.44 -9.84 -27.76
CA TYR A 64 6.85 -9.37 -29.09
C TYR A 64 8.13 -8.52 -29.09
N GLY A 65 8.74 -8.26 -27.93
CA GLY A 65 9.89 -7.37 -27.82
C GLY A 65 9.62 -5.94 -28.31
N VAL A 66 8.39 -5.44 -28.15
CA VAL A 66 8.00 -4.08 -28.54
C VAL A 66 8.23 -3.15 -27.35
N THR A 67 9.47 -2.67 -27.25
CA THR A 67 9.92 -1.69 -26.25
C THR A 67 10.29 -0.38 -26.91
N ASP A 68 10.19 0.72 -26.16
CA ASP A 68 10.62 2.02 -26.67
C ASP A 68 12.15 2.12 -26.72
N GLN A 69 12.67 2.88 -27.69
CA GLN A 69 14.10 3.23 -27.68
C GLN A 69 14.49 4.07 -26.45
N GLU A 70 13.52 4.71 -25.79
CA GLU A 70 13.69 5.38 -24.49
C GLU A 70 13.73 4.39 -23.32
N GLU A 71 13.07 3.22 -23.43
CA GLU A 71 13.22 2.09 -22.49
C GLU A 71 14.61 1.44 -22.55
N LEU A 72 15.41 1.73 -23.57
CA LEU A 72 16.83 1.32 -23.67
C LEU A 72 17.81 2.33 -23.05
N ARG A 73 17.34 3.48 -22.54
CA ARG A 73 18.17 4.51 -21.88
C ARG A 73 18.19 4.42 -20.35
N TRP A 74 17.73 3.33 -19.78
CA TRP A 74 17.71 3.14 -18.33
C TRP A 74 19.10 2.72 -17.84
N THR A 75 19.43 3.12 -16.61
CA THR A 75 20.64 2.68 -15.91
C THR A 75 20.73 1.15 -15.88
N GLN A 76 21.92 0.61 -16.15
CA GLN A 76 22.25 -0.83 -16.12
C GLN A 76 22.25 -1.39 -14.69
N ILE A 77 21.11 -1.32 -14.00
CA ILE A 77 20.89 -2.10 -12.79
C ILE A 77 20.49 -3.50 -13.23
N THR A 78 21.20 -4.52 -12.75
CA THR A 78 20.90 -5.91 -13.11
C THR A 78 19.77 -6.45 -12.24
N ASP A 79 19.08 -7.50 -12.69
CA ASP A 79 18.02 -8.16 -11.89
C ASP A 79 18.54 -8.63 -10.52
N SER A 80 19.81 -9.03 -10.44
CA SER A 80 20.45 -9.40 -9.17
C SER A 80 20.66 -8.20 -8.24
N ASP A 81 21.03 -7.04 -8.80
CA ASP A 81 21.12 -5.80 -8.02
C ASP A 81 19.73 -5.37 -7.54
N LEU A 82 18.71 -5.51 -8.38
CA LEU A 82 17.32 -5.23 -8.01
C LEU A 82 16.85 -6.14 -6.87
N GLU A 83 17.08 -7.45 -6.96
CA GLU A 83 16.74 -8.41 -5.91
C GLU A 83 17.43 -8.09 -4.58
N ASN A 84 18.71 -7.72 -4.63
CA ASN A 84 19.47 -7.36 -3.43
C ASN A 84 18.91 -6.12 -2.74
N ILE A 85 18.50 -5.10 -3.49
CA ILE A 85 17.96 -3.88 -2.88
C ILE A 85 16.49 -4.05 -2.48
N VAL A 86 15.69 -4.85 -3.20
CA VAL A 86 14.35 -5.24 -2.75
C VAL A 86 14.44 -5.97 -1.41
N LYS A 87 15.43 -6.86 -1.26
CA LYS A 87 15.70 -7.55 0.00
C LYS A 87 16.13 -6.59 1.10
N GLU A 88 16.99 -5.61 0.79
CA GLU A 88 17.35 -4.54 1.73
C GLU A 88 16.14 -3.72 2.20
N ILE A 89 15.20 -3.37 1.29
CA ILE A 89 13.97 -2.66 1.65
C ILE A 89 13.07 -3.54 2.53
N GLN A 90 12.93 -4.82 2.20
CA GLN A 90 12.19 -5.78 3.01
C GLN A 90 12.82 -5.96 4.40
N ASP A 91 14.15 -5.99 4.48
CA ASP A 91 14.92 -6.08 5.73
C ASP A 91 14.88 -4.77 6.55
N LEU A 92 14.73 -3.61 5.90
CA LEU A 92 14.48 -2.31 6.53
C LEU A 92 13.04 -2.18 7.04
N THR A 93 12.09 -2.93 6.48
CA THR A 93 10.70 -3.00 6.92
C THR A 93 10.27 -4.44 7.28
N PRO A 94 10.96 -5.14 8.19
CA PRO A 94 10.70 -6.56 8.45
C PRO A 94 9.35 -6.79 9.17
N ASN A 95 8.70 -5.71 9.58
CA ASN A 95 7.64 -5.67 10.59
C ASN A 95 6.32 -5.07 10.06
N ILE A 96 6.06 -5.14 8.75
CA ILE A 96 4.71 -4.84 8.23
C ILE A 96 3.74 -5.83 8.90
N GLY A 97 2.97 -5.34 9.88
CA GLY A 97 2.08 -6.14 10.75
C GLY A 97 2.54 -6.37 12.19
N GLN A 98 3.65 -5.79 12.66
CA GLN A 98 4.16 -5.91 14.05
C GLN A 98 4.06 -4.60 14.86
N ALA A 99 3.18 -3.67 14.47
CA ALA A 99 3.02 -2.38 15.14
C ALA A 99 2.78 -2.51 16.65
N ASN A 100 2.17 -3.62 17.10
CA ASN A 100 1.88 -3.86 18.50
C ASN A 100 3.09 -4.28 19.35
N LEU A 101 4.13 -4.94 18.81
CA LEU A 101 5.35 -5.25 19.59
C LEU A 101 6.16 -3.98 19.91
N LEU A 102 6.23 -3.04 18.96
CA LEU A 102 6.84 -1.73 19.21
C LEU A 102 6.02 -0.91 20.23
N GLY A 103 4.69 -1.02 20.18
CA GLY A 103 3.80 -0.43 21.17
C GLY A 103 4.03 -0.99 22.58
N VAL A 104 4.16 -2.31 22.72
CA VAL A 104 4.44 -2.98 24.01
C VAL A 104 5.78 -2.52 24.60
N ASN A 105 6.83 -2.40 23.78
CA ASN A 105 8.13 -1.90 24.25
C ASN A 105 8.07 -0.44 24.71
N SER A 106 7.19 0.37 24.11
CA SER A 106 7.11 1.81 24.37
C SER A 106 6.15 2.18 25.49
N TYR A 107 5.04 1.44 25.65
CA TYR A 107 3.94 1.78 26.56
C TYR A 107 3.56 0.64 27.53
N GLY A 108 4.28 -0.49 27.47
CA GLY A 108 4.00 -1.68 28.27
C GLY A 108 2.96 -2.62 27.65
N LEU A 109 2.90 -3.85 28.16
CA LEU A 109 1.96 -4.86 27.71
C LEU A 109 0.54 -4.52 28.17
N PRO A 110 -0.44 -4.31 27.26
CA PRO A 110 -1.81 -4.01 27.65
C PRO A 110 -2.45 -5.15 28.47
N SER A 111 -3.44 -4.81 29.29
CA SER A 111 -4.19 -5.81 30.05
C SER A 111 -5.14 -6.61 29.15
N ARG A 112 -5.74 -5.97 28.13
CA ARG A 112 -6.59 -6.60 27.13
C ARG A 112 -6.37 -5.94 25.77
N VAL A 113 -6.50 -6.71 24.70
CA VAL A 113 -6.50 -6.21 23.32
C VAL A 113 -7.85 -6.53 22.68
N ARG A 114 -8.39 -5.57 21.93
CA ARG A 114 -9.62 -5.75 21.14
C ARG A 114 -9.23 -5.96 19.68
N SER A 115 -9.83 -6.95 19.05
CA SER A 115 -9.68 -7.23 17.62
C SER A 115 -11.06 -7.48 17.01
N ASP A 116 -11.22 -7.21 15.73
CA ASP A 116 -12.40 -7.66 15.01
C ASP A 116 -12.33 -9.16 14.74
N TYR A 117 -13.33 -9.71 14.03
CA TYR A 117 -13.29 -11.12 13.61
C TYR A 117 -12.30 -11.37 12.45
N GLY A 118 -11.56 -10.35 12.01
CA GLY A 118 -10.53 -10.48 11.00
C GLY A 118 -9.37 -11.31 11.52
N MET A 119 -8.94 -12.30 10.74
CA MET A 119 -7.81 -13.16 11.11
C MET A 119 -6.45 -12.45 10.99
N GLU A 120 -6.42 -11.19 10.53
CA GLU A 120 -5.17 -10.42 10.35
C GLU A 120 -4.43 -10.21 11.69
N ASN A 121 -5.17 -10.09 12.80
CA ASN A 121 -4.61 -9.83 14.13
C ASN A 121 -4.45 -11.10 14.98
N PHE A 122 -4.52 -12.29 14.36
CA PHE A 122 -4.41 -13.57 15.06
C PHE A 122 -3.11 -13.67 15.89
N LYS A 123 -1.98 -13.21 15.35
CA LYS A 123 -0.69 -13.23 16.05
C LYS A 123 -0.66 -12.35 17.30
N GLU A 124 -1.42 -11.28 17.31
CA GLU A 124 -1.54 -10.41 18.49
C GLU A 124 -2.34 -11.09 19.59
N ALA A 125 -3.38 -11.83 19.19
CA ALA A 125 -4.16 -12.66 20.10
C ALA A 125 -3.33 -13.78 20.71
N GLU A 126 -2.55 -14.48 19.88
CA GLU A 126 -1.61 -15.51 20.31
C GLU A 126 -0.58 -14.95 21.31
N PHE A 127 0.08 -13.84 20.97
CA PHE A 127 1.04 -13.18 21.85
C PHE A 127 0.43 -12.77 23.21
N MET A 128 -0.78 -12.22 23.22
CA MET A 128 -1.46 -11.86 24.47
C MET A 128 -1.82 -13.07 25.33
N LEU A 129 -2.18 -14.20 24.72
CA LEU A 129 -2.47 -15.44 25.45
C LEU A 129 -1.19 -16.05 26.03
N GLU A 130 -0.08 -15.98 25.31
CA GLU A 130 1.24 -16.40 25.80
C GLU A 130 1.69 -15.56 27.00
N GLN A 131 1.58 -14.24 26.92
CA GLN A 131 2.08 -13.34 27.97
C GLN A 131 1.13 -13.20 29.18
N ARG A 132 -0.19 -13.32 28.98
CA ARG A 132 -1.19 -13.08 30.05
C ARG A 132 -1.95 -14.33 30.50
N GLY A 133 -1.79 -15.46 29.82
CA GLY A 133 -2.46 -16.73 30.11
C GLY A 133 -3.80 -16.91 29.40
N VAL A 134 -4.14 -18.17 29.15
CA VAL A 134 -5.40 -18.62 28.54
C VAL A 134 -6.58 -18.39 29.50
N ASP A 135 -7.78 -18.20 28.96
CA ASP A 135 -9.05 -18.04 29.71
C ASP A 135 -9.17 -16.82 30.65
N ARG A 136 -8.20 -15.90 30.66
CA ARG A 136 -8.29 -14.62 31.39
C ARG A 136 -9.27 -13.60 30.76
N GLY A 137 -9.67 -13.84 29.52
CA GLY A 137 -10.38 -12.85 28.71
C GLY A 137 -9.48 -11.68 28.30
N SER A 138 -8.22 -11.99 27.96
CA SER A 138 -7.22 -11.02 27.49
C SER A 138 -7.49 -10.50 26.07
N ILE A 139 -8.30 -11.22 25.28
CA ILE A 139 -8.71 -10.83 23.93
C ILE A 139 -10.21 -10.61 23.87
N ILE A 140 -10.61 -9.46 23.34
CA ILE A 140 -12.00 -9.08 23.11
C ILE A 140 -12.25 -9.08 21.60
N THR A 141 -13.06 -10.01 21.12
CA THR A 141 -13.47 -10.05 19.72
C THR A 141 -14.83 -9.40 19.55
N GLY A 142 -14.98 -8.54 18.52
CA GLY A 142 -16.26 -7.87 18.27
C GLY A 142 -16.49 -7.55 16.80
N SER A 143 -17.71 -7.13 16.45
CA SER A 143 -18.03 -6.69 15.09
C SER A 143 -17.28 -5.40 14.72
N SER A 144 -17.04 -5.21 13.43
CA SER A 144 -16.32 -4.06 12.86
C SER A 144 -16.91 -2.70 13.24
N VAL A 145 -18.21 -2.61 13.50
CA VAL A 145 -18.88 -1.36 13.95
C VAL A 145 -18.33 -0.81 15.27
N HIS A 146 -17.64 -1.63 16.06
CA HIS A 146 -16.99 -1.20 17.29
C HIS A 146 -15.53 -0.76 17.10
N ASN A 147 -14.99 -0.84 15.88
CA ASN A 147 -13.63 -0.41 15.54
C ASN A 147 -13.55 1.07 15.12
N CYS A 148 -14.62 1.84 15.38
CA CYS A 148 -14.80 3.20 14.87
C CYS A 148 -13.65 4.17 15.22
N SER A 149 -12.98 3.97 16.38
CA SER A 149 -11.86 4.80 16.80
C SER A 149 -10.60 4.55 15.96
N VAL A 150 -10.28 3.28 15.68
CA VAL A 150 -9.15 2.91 14.81
C VAL A 150 -9.44 3.35 13.38
N GLU A 151 -10.65 3.12 12.88
CA GLU A 151 -11.05 3.61 11.56
C GLU A 151 -10.97 5.13 11.45
N ARG A 152 -11.32 5.86 12.52
CA ARG A 152 -11.17 7.32 12.55
C ARG A 152 -9.71 7.71 12.48
N SER A 153 -8.84 7.06 13.25
CA SER A 153 -7.40 7.28 13.20
C SER A 153 -6.84 7.01 11.80
N HIS A 154 -7.24 5.92 11.15
CA HIS A 154 -6.85 5.61 9.77
C HIS A 154 -7.29 6.70 8.79
N ARG A 155 -8.51 7.23 8.92
CA ARG A 155 -8.97 8.36 8.10
C ARG A 155 -8.15 9.62 8.33
N ASP A 156 -7.81 9.93 9.57
CA ASP A 156 -7.03 11.13 9.91
C ASP A 156 -5.57 10.98 9.41
N ILE A 157 -4.95 9.79 9.52
CA ILE A 157 -3.64 9.47 8.94
C ILE A 157 -3.68 9.61 7.41
N TYR A 158 -4.70 9.05 6.77
CA TYR A 158 -4.84 9.15 5.33
C TYR A 158 -4.98 10.60 4.89
N SER A 159 -5.88 11.35 5.53
CA SER A 159 -6.11 12.76 5.20
C SER A 159 -4.90 13.65 5.48
N GLY A 160 -4.21 13.43 6.60
CA GLY A 160 -3.10 14.27 7.05
C GLY A 160 -1.76 13.97 6.38
N VAL A 161 -1.54 12.72 5.94
CA VAL A 161 -0.24 12.28 5.40
C VAL A 161 -0.40 11.60 4.05
N LEU A 162 -1.09 10.47 4.01
CA LEU A 162 -1.02 9.56 2.85
C LEU A 162 -1.68 10.13 1.59
N CYS A 163 -2.69 10.98 1.73
CA CYS A 163 -3.42 11.57 0.61
C CYS A 163 -2.51 12.41 -0.30
N PHE A 164 -1.50 13.09 0.27
CA PHE A 164 -0.50 13.81 -0.51
C PHE A 164 0.32 12.89 -1.41
N PHE A 165 0.81 11.78 -0.86
CA PHE A 165 1.61 10.80 -1.60
C PHE A 165 0.75 10.05 -2.62
N ALA A 166 -0.45 9.61 -2.24
CA ALA A 166 -1.40 8.96 -3.14
C ALA A 166 -1.69 9.84 -4.38
N ARG A 167 -2.00 11.12 -4.18
CA ARG A 167 -2.20 12.08 -5.28
C ARG A 167 -0.95 12.28 -6.13
N THR A 168 0.22 12.34 -5.49
CA THR A 168 1.50 12.45 -6.20
C THR A 168 1.72 11.23 -7.10
N PHE A 169 1.50 10.02 -6.59
CA PHE A 169 1.70 8.79 -7.34
C PHE A 169 0.70 8.63 -8.48
N SER A 170 -0.58 8.93 -8.26
CA SER A 170 -1.57 8.96 -9.34
C SER A 170 -1.19 9.95 -10.44
N ARG A 171 -0.64 11.12 -10.07
CA ARG A 171 -0.12 12.08 -11.08
C ARG A 171 1.11 11.55 -11.82
N LEU A 172 2.01 10.82 -11.16
CA LEU A 172 3.15 10.21 -11.84
C LEU A 172 2.71 9.13 -12.82
N GLU A 173 1.69 8.35 -12.45
CA GLU A 173 1.05 7.35 -13.33
C GLU A 173 0.36 8.01 -14.52
N ASP A 174 -0.45 9.05 -14.28
CA ASP A 174 -1.15 9.78 -15.35
C ASP A 174 -0.22 10.50 -16.33
N ASN A 175 0.98 10.86 -15.90
CA ASN A 175 2.02 11.46 -16.75
C ASN A 175 3.02 10.44 -17.28
N GLU A 176 2.76 9.14 -17.11
CA GLU A 176 3.59 8.03 -17.63
C GLU A 176 5.04 8.02 -17.08
N LEU A 177 5.26 8.64 -15.92
CA LEU A 177 6.53 8.62 -15.20
C LEU A 177 6.63 7.42 -14.24
N LEU A 178 5.50 6.83 -13.86
CA LEU A 178 5.41 5.66 -13.01
C LEU A 178 4.56 4.59 -13.72
N ASP A 179 5.15 3.45 -14.05
CA ASP A 179 4.43 2.25 -14.46
C ASP A 179 4.31 1.33 -13.23
N PRO A 180 3.11 1.15 -12.64
CA PRO A 180 2.90 0.30 -11.47
C PRO A 180 3.22 -1.19 -11.71
N LEU A 181 3.37 -1.59 -12.97
CA LEU A 181 3.74 -2.95 -13.32
C LEU A 181 5.27 -3.10 -13.50
N ASN A 182 5.99 -1.99 -13.66
CA ASN A 182 7.44 -2.00 -13.81
C ASN A 182 8.14 -2.06 -12.44
N GLU A 183 8.83 -3.16 -12.18
CA GLU A 183 9.51 -3.41 -10.91
C GLU A 183 10.59 -2.37 -10.61
N LEU A 184 11.28 -1.83 -11.63
CA LEU A 184 12.26 -0.76 -11.46
C LEU A 184 11.60 0.55 -11.04
N HIS A 185 10.43 0.88 -11.59
CA HIS A 185 9.70 2.09 -11.21
C HIS A 185 9.15 1.94 -9.79
N LEU A 186 8.57 0.79 -9.44
CA LEU A 186 8.13 0.49 -8.07
C LEU A 186 9.29 0.56 -7.08
N PHE A 187 10.45 0.01 -7.45
CA PHE A 187 11.66 0.09 -6.66
C PHE A 187 12.09 1.54 -6.43
N ALA A 188 12.24 2.32 -7.51
CA ALA A 188 12.63 3.73 -7.41
C ALA A 188 11.62 4.55 -6.59
N LEU A 189 10.32 4.23 -6.73
CA LEU A 189 9.25 4.82 -5.95
C LEU A 189 9.41 4.49 -4.45
N HIS A 190 9.59 3.22 -4.11
CA HIS A 190 9.79 2.77 -2.73
C HIS A 190 11.05 3.39 -2.11
N TYR A 191 12.19 3.27 -2.78
CA TYR A 191 13.47 3.83 -2.34
C TYR A 191 13.37 5.34 -2.07
N THR A 192 12.69 6.06 -2.95
CA THR A 192 12.52 7.50 -2.82
C THR A 192 11.51 7.85 -1.73
N PHE A 193 10.33 7.23 -1.73
CA PHE A 193 9.21 7.75 -0.94
C PHE A 193 8.99 7.04 0.39
N ILE A 194 9.42 5.79 0.60
CA ILE A 194 9.28 5.12 1.91
C ILE A 194 9.94 5.94 3.04
N PRO A 195 11.20 6.41 2.91
CA PRO A 195 11.82 7.21 3.98
C PRO A 195 11.06 8.51 4.26
N ARG A 196 10.49 9.13 3.21
CA ARG A 196 9.74 10.38 3.30
C ARG A 196 8.37 10.18 3.95
N ILE A 197 7.66 9.14 3.55
CA ILE A 197 6.37 8.73 4.14
C ILE A 197 6.58 8.41 5.62
N ASN A 198 7.59 7.60 5.96
CA ASN A 198 7.91 7.26 7.34
C ASN A 198 8.21 8.52 8.17
N LYS A 199 9.01 9.46 7.64
CA LYS A 199 9.26 10.73 8.32
C LYS A 199 7.98 11.53 8.58
N CYS A 200 7.13 11.71 7.57
CA CYS A 200 5.87 12.43 7.72
C CYS A 200 4.90 11.73 8.71
N LEU A 201 4.89 10.39 8.73
CA LEU A 201 4.10 9.63 9.71
C LEU A 201 4.63 9.82 11.14
N GLN A 202 5.96 9.87 11.33
CA GLN A 202 6.54 10.17 12.64
C GLN A 202 6.24 11.60 13.10
N GLU A 203 6.30 12.58 12.19
CA GLU A 203 5.92 13.96 12.49
C GLU A 203 4.43 14.07 12.84
N PHE A 204 3.56 13.40 12.08
CA PHE A 204 2.13 13.34 12.36
C PHE A 204 1.85 12.71 13.73
N LYS A 205 2.51 11.57 14.03
CA LYS A 205 2.43 10.92 15.34
C LYS A 205 2.84 11.89 16.46
N SER A 206 3.99 12.56 16.31
CA SER A 206 4.48 13.52 17.31
C SER A 206 3.50 14.69 17.52
N GLN A 207 2.88 15.20 16.46
CA GLN A 207 1.86 16.23 16.57
C GLN A 207 0.62 15.71 17.29
N TRP A 208 0.17 14.51 16.92
CA TRP A 208 -0.97 13.86 17.56
C TRP A 208 -0.72 13.57 19.05
N GLU A 209 0.48 13.19 19.44
CA GLU A 209 0.81 12.92 20.84
C GLU A 209 0.87 14.18 21.71
N ASN A 210 1.09 15.35 21.09
CA ASN A 210 1.33 16.62 21.79
C ASN A 210 0.23 17.66 21.56
N HIS A 211 -0.79 17.38 20.76
CA HIS A 211 -1.89 18.33 20.54
C HIS A 211 -2.78 18.43 21.78
N PRO A 212 -3.27 19.63 22.11
CA PRO A 212 -4.18 19.82 23.23
C PRO A 212 -5.56 19.24 22.92
N LEU A 213 -6.11 18.46 23.85
CA LEU A 213 -7.48 17.98 23.80
C LEU A 213 -8.40 18.92 24.57
N SER A 214 -9.29 19.61 23.86
CA SER A 214 -10.22 20.58 24.46
C SER A 214 -11.18 19.95 25.47
N SER A 215 -11.54 18.67 25.28
CA SER A 215 -12.38 17.90 26.21
C SER A 215 -11.67 17.49 27.50
N GLU A 216 -10.33 17.52 27.51
CA GLU A 216 -9.49 17.06 28.63
C GLU A 216 -8.69 18.23 29.22
N GLY A 217 -9.29 19.42 29.28
CA GLY A 217 -8.67 20.61 29.86
C GLY A 217 -7.44 21.13 29.10
N ASN A 218 -7.37 20.88 27.78
CA ASN A 218 -6.23 21.21 26.90
C ASN A 218 -4.94 20.43 27.22
N LEU A 219 -5.02 19.34 27.96
CA LEU A 219 -3.90 18.43 28.12
C LEU A 219 -3.68 17.62 26.84
N SER A 220 -2.42 17.31 26.54
CA SER A 220 -2.08 16.43 25.42
C SER A 220 -2.24 14.95 25.79
N PRO A 221 -2.42 14.05 24.81
CA PRO A 221 -2.43 12.60 25.06
C PRO A 221 -1.22 12.12 25.88
N THR A 222 -0.02 12.65 25.61
CA THR A 222 1.20 12.32 26.36
C THR A 222 1.13 12.79 27.81
N GLN A 223 0.60 13.98 28.06
CA GLN A 223 0.42 14.50 29.42
C GLN A 223 -0.60 13.67 30.19
N LEU A 224 -1.72 13.31 29.56
CA LEU A 224 -2.75 12.45 30.16
C LEU A 224 -2.22 11.06 30.49
N TYR A 225 -1.43 10.47 29.58
CA TYR A 225 -0.78 9.18 29.82
C TYR A 225 0.17 9.25 31.02
N THR A 226 1.05 10.26 31.05
CA THR A 226 2.02 10.45 32.14
C THR A 226 1.34 10.67 33.49
N ALA A 227 0.28 11.50 33.53
CA ALA A 227 -0.50 11.74 34.74
C ALA A 227 -1.13 10.45 35.26
N ARG A 228 -1.75 9.65 34.38
CA ARG A 228 -2.37 8.37 34.76
C ARG A 228 -1.37 7.31 35.23
N MET A 229 -0.18 7.26 34.65
CA MET A 229 0.87 6.35 35.12
C MET A 229 1.30 6.72 36.55
N LEU A 230 1.53 8.00 36.81
CA LEU A 230 1.87 8.50 38.15
C LEU A 230 0.74 8.25 39.16
N GLU A 231 -0.52 8.46 38.80
CA GLU A 231 -1.66 8.13 39.67
C GLU A 231 -1.72 6.63 40.01
N ASN A 232 -1.46 5.76 39.03
CA ASN A 232 -1.49 4.32 39.23
C ASN A 232 -0.35 3.83 40.13
N GLU A 233 0.86 4.39 40.03
CA GLU A 233 1.97 4.08 40.94
C GLU A 233 1.62 4.34 42.40
N HIS A 234 0.87 5.41 42.68
CA HIS A 234 0.43 5.75 44.04
C HIS A 234 -0.79 4.95 44.52
N SER A 235 -1.48 4.23 43.63
CA SER A 235 -2.69 3.46 43.93
C SER A 235 -2.44 2.04 44.45
N GLY A 236 -1.18 1.58 44.47
CA GLY A 236 -0.79 0.25 44.93
C GLY A 236 -1.10 -0.89 43.95
N TYR A 237 -1.63 -0.61 42.76
CA TYR A 237 -1.78 -1.59 41.70
C TYR A 237 -0.50 -1.65 40.86
N ALA A 238 0.38 -2.59 41.20
CA ALA A 238 1.51 -2.94 40.34
C ALA A 238 0.99 -3.50 39.02
N THR A 239 1.35 -2.85 37.91
CA THR A 239 1.23 -3.43 36.57
C THR A 239 2.22 -4.59 36.45
N VAL A 240 1.76 -5.78 36.84
CA VAL A 240 2.35 -7.08 36.44
C VAL A 240 1.72 -7.49 35.13
#